data_AF-A0A7Y4SUY0-F1
#
_entry.id   AF-A0A7Y4SUY0-F1
#
_cell.length_a   1.000
_cell.length_b   1.000
_cell.length_c   1.000
_cell.angle_alpha   90.00
_cell.angle_beta   90.00
_cell.angle_gamma   90.00
#
_symmetry.space_group_name_H-M   'P 1'
#
loop_
_entity.id
_entity.type
_entity.pdbx_description
1 polymer ?
#
loop_
_entity_poly.entity_id
_entity_poly.type
_entity_poly.pdbx_seq_one_letter_code
_entity_poly.pdbx_strand_id
1 'polypeptide(L)'
;VREYYESSYVLALPVALLRRLEGKPFAAAGSLEDAGSFPDFLDITHPIENDDDLESFLWLLDGGARYDEDEEGWVDIDSARDVFADQERFLEVVGSRSRAPLASSVRGFGKFVEFCRSLDRMLRRRELPLLLRAYYWHYHEYWFGQLAHHLKREVRIGIDAFAAWKGQEAWTRRRYEADRRQTMAAIARLTSGRYGAALTRRLPDDVRRAFMQ
;
A
#
# COMPACT_ATOMS: atom_id res chain seq x y z
N VAL A 1 3.99 -13.72 -5.06
CA VAL A 1 2.58 -14.11 -4.73
C VAL A 1 2.46 -15.33 -3.81
N ARG A 2 3.15 -16.45 -4.02
CA ARG A 2 3.06 -17.63 -3.12
C ARG A 2 3.52 -17.32 -1.69
N GLU A 3 4.66 -16.63 -1.56
CA GLU A 3 5.22 -16.23 -0.25
C GLU A 3 4.25 -15.34 0.54
N TYR A 4 3.57 -14.40 -0.12
CA TYR A 4 2.49 -13.59 0.47
C TYR A 4 1.41 -14.44 1.16
N TYR A 5 0.91 -15.50 0.52
CA TYR A 5 -0.11 -16.37 1.11
C TYR A 5 0.44 -17.34 2.17
N GLU A 6 1.71 -17.71 2.08
CA GLU A 6 2.36 -18.62 3.05
C GLU A 6 2.81 -17.89 4.32
N SER A 7 3.25 -16.63 4.23
CA SER A 7 3.84 -15.90 5.36
C SER A 7 2.94 -14.82 5.96
N SER A 8 1.89 -14.38 5.25
CA SER A 8 1.12 -13.18 5.64
C SER A 8 -0.40 -13.40 5.67
N TYR A 9 -0.90 -14.61 5.37
CA TYR A 9 -2.33 -14.89 5.46
C TYR A 9 -2.76 -15.04 6.92
N VAL A 10 -3.13 -13.92 7.52
CA VAL A 10 -3.46 -13.84 8.94
C VAL A 10 -4.67 -14.71 9.27
N LEU A 11 -4.46 -15.76 10.08
CA LEU A 11 -5.49 -16.64 10.62
C LEU A 11 -6.44 -15.97 11.62
N ALA A 12 -6.31 -14.67 11.84
CA ALA A 12 -7.05 -13.97 12.86
C ALA A 12 -8.57 -13.95 12.54
N LEU A 13 -8.98 -13.85 11.26
CA LEU A 13 -10.41 -13.87 10.88
C LEU A 13 -11.09 -15.20 11.27
N PRO A 14 -10.52 -16.37 10.92
CA PRO A 14 -10.95 -17.65 11.47
C PRO A 14 -11.01 -17.67 13.00
N VAL A 15 -9.99 -17.14 13.70
CA VAL A 15 -9.98 -17.07 15.18
C VAL A 15 -11.11 -16.18 15.71
N ALA A 16 -11.39 -15.06 15.06
CA ALA A 16 -12.46 -14.16 15.45
C ALA A 16 -13.85 -14.78 15.24
N LEU A 17 -14.02 -15.54 14.16
CA LEU A 17 -15.23 -16.31 13.91
C LEU A 17 -15.43 -17.39 14.98
N LEU A 18 -14.38 -18.15 15.32
CA LEU A 18 -14.42 -19.15 16.40
C LEU A 18 -14.84 -18.54 17.73
N ARG A 19 -14.25 -17.40 18.13
CA ARG A 19 -14.66 -16.69 19.36
C ARG A 19 -16.13 -16.30 19.36
N ARG A 20 -16.65 -15.85 18.22
CA ARG A 20 -18.08 -15.53 18.08
C ARG A 20 -18.94 -16.78 18.28
N LEU A 21 -18.55 -17.91 17.69
CA LEU A 21 -19.24 -19.19 17.86
C LEU A 21 -19.19 -19.69 19.32
N GLU A 22 -18.12 -19.38 20.06
CA GLU A 22 -17.98 -19.66 21.49
C GLU A 22 -18.77 -18.69 22.41
N GLY A 23 -19.57 -17.78 21.85
CA GLY A 23 -20.31 -16.79 22.65
C GLY A 23 -19.43 -15.71 23.28
N LYS A 24 -18.19 -15.54 22.80
CA LYS A 24 -17.25 -14.49 23.20
C LYS A 24 -17.08 -13.47 22.08
N PRO A 25 -18.16 -12.81 21.60
CA PRO A 25 -18.04 -11.85 20.52
C PRO A 25 -17.10 -10.72 20.93
N PHE A 26 -16.38 -10.17 19.97
CA PHE A 26 -15.72 -8.89 20.19
C PHE A 26 -16.79 -7.86 20.52
N ALA A 27 -16.52 -7.04 21.53
CA ALA A 27 -17.34 -5.86 21.79
C ALA A 27 -17.30 -5.00 20.51
N ALA A 28 -18.38 -5.06 19.73
CA ALA A 28 -18.59 -4.13 18.63
C ALA A 28 -18.86 -2.77 19.28
N ALA A 29 -17.80 -1.97 19.42
CA ALA A 29 -17.97 -0.54 19.61
C ALA A 29 -18.36 0.03 18.25
N GLY A 30 -19.65 -0.06 17.90
CA GLY A 30 -20.19 0.43 16.62
C GLY A 30 -21.54 -0.21 16.29
N SER A 31 -22.39 0.53 15.56
CA SER A 31 -23.64 -0.01 15.04
C SER A 31 -23.38 -0.78 13.74
N LEU A 32 -24.29 -1.66 13.32
CA LEU A 32 -24.19 -2.31 12.00
C LEU A 32 -24.23 -1.31 10.83
N GLU A 33 -24.62 -0.06 11.07
CA GLU A 33 -24.58 1.00 10.06
C GLU A 33 -23.13 1.44 9.74
N ASP A 34 -22.16 1.11 10.61
CA ASP A 34 -20.72 1.25 10.35
C ASP A 34 -20.18 0.21 9.33
N ALA A 35 -21.07 -0.64 8.78
CA ALA A 35 -20.77 -1.59 7.69
C ALA A 35 -20.27 -0.92 6.41
N GLY A 36 -20.47 0.39 6.23
CA GLY A 36 -19.85 1.16 5.13
C GLY A 36 -18.32 1.08 5.11
N SER A 37 -17.68 0.65 6.20
CA SER A 37 -16.23 0.46 6.27
C SER A 37 -15.68 -0.75 5.49
N PHE A 38 -16.49 -1.77 5.15
CA PHE A 38 -16.02 -2.92 4.37
C PHE A 38 -16.11 -2.70 2.85
N PRO A 39 -17.23 -2.18 2.29
CA PRO A 39 -17.27 -1.76 0.90
C PRO A 39 -16.16 -0.76 0.57
N ASP A 40 -15.93 0.24 1.43
CA ASP A 40 -14.82 1.19 1.26
C ASP A 40 -13.45 0.48 1.22
N PHE A 41 -13.25 -0.55 2.05
CA PHE A 41 -12.01 -1.33 2.04
C PHE A 41 -11.86 -2.12 0.73
N LEU A 42 -12.95 -2.72 0.24
CA LEU A 42 -12.96 -3.42 -1.04
C LEU A 42 -12.70 -2.46 -2.20
N ASP A 43 -13.32 -1.29 -2.21
CA ASP A 43 -13.11 -0.27 -3.25
C ASP A 43 -11.66 0.21 -3.29
N ILE A 44 -11.03 0.38 -2.11
CA ILE A 44 -9.61 0.76 -2.01
C ILE A 44 -8.69 -0.40 -2.43
N THR A 45 -9.07 -1.65 -2.17
CA THR A 45 -8.24 -2.84 -2.42
C THR A 45 -8.39 -3.38 -3.84
N HIS A 46 -9.56 -3.23 -4.47
CA HIS A 46 -9.85 -3.76 -5.79
C HIS A 46 -8.81 -3.41 -6.86
N PRO A 47 -8.26 -2.17 -6.92
CA PRO A 47 -7.21 -1.84 -7.88
C PRO A 47 -5.92 -2.66 -7.71
N ILE A 48 -5.56 -3.07 -6.48
CA ILE A 48 -4.35 -3.88 -6.25
C ILE A 48 -4.44 -5.23 -6.97
N GLU A 49 -5.64 -5.78 -7.09
CA GLU A 49 -5.87 -7.11 -7.64
C GLU A 49 -6.17 -7.08 -9.16
N ASN A 50 -6.57 -5.93 -9.71
CA ASN A 50 -7.16 -5.84 -11.05
C ASN A 50 -6.54 -4.77 -11.96
N ASP A 51 -5.48 -4.07 -11.53
CA ASP A 51 -4.81 -3.06 -12.34
C ASP A 51 -3.42 -3.54 -12.78
N ASP A 52 -3.21 -3.63 -14.09
CA ASP A 52 -1.97 -4.15 -14.69
C ASP A 52 -0.72 -3.34 -14.28
N ASP A 53 -0.84 -2.01 -14.12
CA ASP A 53 0.31 -1.19 -13.70
C ASP A 53 0.65 -1.49 -12.23
N LEU A 54 -0.35 -1.63 -11.36
CA LEU A 54 -0.13 -2.05 -9.97
C LEU A 54 0.47 -3.44 -9.89
N GLU A 55 -0.05 -4.40 -10.65
CA GLU A 55 0.48 -5.76 -10.74
C GLU A 55 1.95 -5.75 -11.15
N SER A 56 2.30 -4.99 -12.19
CA SER A 56 3.68 -4.88 -12.66
C SER A 56 4.59 -4.29 -11.58
N PHE A 57 4.16 -3.22 -10.91
CA PHE A 57 4.94 -2.63 -9.81
C PHE A 57 5.13 -3.60 -8.64
N LEU A 58 4.04 -4.26 -8.20
CA LEU A 58 4.09 -5.20 -7.09
C LEU A 58 4.94 -6.42 -7.44
N TRP A 59 4.95 -6.86 -8.71
CA TRP A 59 5.84 -7.92 -9.19
C TRP A 59 7.32 -7.54 -9.04
N LEU A 60 7.72 -6.34 -9.48
CA LEU A 60 9.10 -5.88 -9.28
C LEU A 60 9.43 -5.74 -7.79
N LEU A 61 8.48 -5.23 -7.00
CA LEU A 61 8.64 -5.07 -5.56
C LEU A 61 8.77 -6.41 -4.82
N ASP A 62 8.19 -7.50 -5.36
CA ASP A 62 8.31 -8.88 -4.89
C ASP A 62 9.64 -9.55 -5.31
N GLY A 63 10.58 -8.79 -5.90
CA GLY A 63 11.84 -9.30 -6.43
C GLY A 63 11.75 -9.92 -7.83
N GLY A 64 10.61 -9.75 -8.51
CA GLY A 64 10.42 -10.17 -9.89
C GLY A 64 11.18 -9.32 -10.89
N ALA A 65 11.42 -9.90 -12.07
CA ALA A 65 11.95 -9.20 -13.24
C ALA A 65 11.11 -9.53 -14.48
N ARG A 66 11.11 -8.63 -15.47
CA ARG A 66 10.44 -8.82 -16.77
C ARG A 66 11.36 -8.35 -17.88
N TYR A 67 11.32 -9.00 -19.04
CA TYR A 67 12.01 -8.49 -20.22
C TYR A 67 11.22 -7.31 -20.79
N ASP A 68 11.90 -6.21 -21.05
CA ASP A 68 11.36 -4.97 -21.57
C ASP A 68 12.05 -4.68 -22.92
N GLU A 69 11.27 -4.64 -23.99
CA GLU A 69 11.78 -4.41 -25.35
C GLU A 69 12.25 -2.97 -25.55
N ASP A 70 11.63 -1.99 -24.88
CA ASP A 70 11.98 -0.58 -25.00
C ASP A 70 13.35 -0.30 -24.33
N GLU A 71 13.69 -1.09 -23.30
CA GLU A 71 14.97 -1.03 -22.58
C GLU A 71 15.99 -2.05 -23.09
N GLU A 72 15.64 -2.89 -24.06
CA GLU A 72 16.45 -4.00 -24.59
C GLU A 72 17.05 -4.90 -23.48
N GLY A 73 16.29 -5.18 -22.41
CA GLY A 73 16.85 -5.82 -21.22
C GLY A 73 15.83 -6.32 -20.20
N TRP A 74 16.34 -6.95 -19.14
CA TRP A 74 15.53 -7.31 -17.98
C TRP A 74 15.38 -6.12 -17.05
N VAL A 75 14.14 -5.76 -16.74
CA VAL A 75 13.83 -4.70 -15.78
C VAL A 75 13.36 -5.30 -14.47
N ASP A 76 13.88 -4.75 -13.39
CA ASP A 76 13.65 -5.13 -12.01
C ASP A 76 13.37 -3.88 -11.14
N ILE A 77 13.34 -4.05 -9.82
CA ILE A 77 13.10 -2.93 -8.91
C ILE A 77 14.21 -1.86 -8.99
N ASP A 78 15.46 -2.24 -9.31
CA ASP A 78 16.57 -1.29 -9.43
C ASP A 78 16.41 -0.43 -10.69
N SER A 79 15.91 -1.02 -11.78
CA SER A 79 15.54 -0.28 -13.00
C SER A 79 14.50 0.81 -12.71
N ALA A 80 13.48 0.51 -11.89
CA ALA A 80 12.51 1.50 -11.46
C ALA A 80 13.12 2.58 -10.53
N ARG A 81 14.08 2.22 -9.67
CA ARG A 81 14.81 3.18 -8.83
C ARG A 81 15.60 4.18 -9.66
N ASP A 82 16.27 3.70 -10.71
CA ASP A 82 17.03 4.56 -11.61
C ASP A 82 16.12 5.57 -12.32
N VAL A 83 14.93 5.14 -12.75
CA VAL A 83 13.92 6.06 -13.29
C VAL A 83 13.46 7.07 -12.23
N PHE A 84 13.22 6.67 -10.98
CA PHE A 84 12.84 7.64 -9.93
C PHE A 84 13.95 8.65 -9.62
N ALA A 85 15.22 8.26 -9.74
CA ALA A 85 16.37 9.11 -9.47
C ALA A 85 16.58 10.20 -10.54
N ASP A 86 16.13 9.96 -11.77
CA ASP A 86 16.25 10.89 -12.89
C ASP A 86 14.88 11.50 -13.23
N GLN A 87 14.72 12.79 -12.93
CA GLN A 87 13.45 13.48 -13.15
C GLN A 87 13.05 13.55 -14.63
N GLU A 88 14.00 13.70 -15.56
CA GLU A 88 13.69 13.78 -17.00
C GLU A 88 13.22 12.42 -17.50
N ARG A 89 13.96 11.36 -17.16
CA ARG A 89 13.58 9.98 -17.49
C ARG A 89 12.25 9.60 -16.87
N PHE A 90 11.99 9.99 -15.62
CA PHE A 90 10.71 9.77 -14.96
C PHE A 90 9.55 10.38 -15.76
N LEU A 91 9.69 11.65 -16.18
CA LEU A 91 8.66 12.35 -16.94
C LEU A 91 8.41 11.72 -18.31
N GLU A 92 9.47 11.28 -18.98
CA GLU A 92 9.40 10.53 -20.23
C GLU A 92 8.62 9.22 -20.05
N VAL A 93 9.03 8.41 -19.08
CA VAL A 93 8.45 7.09 -18.81
C VAL A 93 6.97 7.20 -18.39
N VAL A 94 6.65 8.10 -17.45
CA VAL A 94 5.27 8.27 -16.95
C VAL A 94 4.35 8.93 -17.99
N GLY A 95 4.90 9.79 -18.84
CA GLY A 95 4.18 10.45 -19.93
C GLY A 95 4.00 9.57 -21.17
N SER A 96 4.82 8.52 -21.30
CA SER A 96 4.69 7.55 -22.38
C SER A 96 3.35 6.81 -22.32
N ARG A 97 2.81 6.49 -23.50
CA ARG A 97 1.70 5.54 -23.64
C ARG A 97 2.18 4.10 -23.71
N SER A 98 3.48 3.86 -23.48
CA SER A 98 4.06 2.52 -23.54
C SER A 98 3.47 1.66 -22.43
N ARG A 99 3.15 0.41 -22.78
CA ARG A 99 2.78 -0.65 -21.84
C ARG A 99 3.98 -1.53 -21.49
N ALA A 100 5.19 -1.07 -21.82
CA ALA A 100 6.40 -1.77 -21.45
C ALA A 100 6.48 -1.94 -19.92
N PRO A 101 7.04 -3.07 -19.44
CA PRO A 101 7.07 -3.39 -18.02
C PRO A 101 7.60 -2.26 -17.13
N LEU A 102 8.66 -1.55 -17.52
CA LEU A 102 9.21 -0.45 -16.72
C LEU A 102 8.23 0.71 -16.61
N ALA A 103 7.66 1.15 -17.73
CA ALA A 103 6.67 2.22 -17.76
C ALA A 103 5.42 1.88 -16.97
N SER A 104 4.97 0.64 -17.06
CA SER A 104 3.84 0.11 -16.30
C SER A 104 4.13 0.12 -14.79
N SER A 105 5.29 -0.37 -14.38
CA SER A 105 5.71 -0.38 -12.98
C SER A 105 5.89 1.04 -12.38
N VAL A 106 6.41 1.99 -13.15
CA VAL A 106 6.56 3.39 -12.70
C VAL A 106 5.19 4.03 -12.46
N ARG A 107 4.21 3.83 -13.35
CA ARG A 107 2.82 4.26 -13.13
C ARG A 107 2.19 3.52 -11.95
N GLY A 108 2.46 2.23 -11.83
CA GLY A 108 2.03 1.37 -10.73
C GLY A 108 2.47 1.89 -9.37
N PHE A 109 3.72 2.34 -9.24
CA PHE A 109 4.20 3.00 -8.03
C PHE A 109 3.34 4.22 -7.66
N GLY A 110 3.01 5.09 -8.63
CA GLY A 110 2.13 6.23 -8.41
C GLY A 110 0.73 5.83 -7.92
N LYS A 111 0.14 4.79 -8.52
CA LYS A 111 -1.14 4.22 -8.08
C LYS A 111 -1.04 3.63 -6.67
N PHE A 112 0.06 2.95 -6.35
CA PHE A 112 0.30 2.35 -5.03
C PHE A 112 0.45 3.42 -3.94
N VAL A 113 1.08 4.55 -4.27
CA VAL A 113 1.15 5.73 -3.40
C VAL A 113 -0.25 6.27 -3.09
N GLU A 114 -1.13 6.40 -4.09
CA GLU A 114 -2.52 6.83 -3.87
C GLU A 114 -3.34 5.81 -3.07
N PHE A 115 -3.11 4.52 -3.29
CA PHE A 115 -3.65 3.45 -2.46
C PHE A 115 -3.24 3.63 -0.99
N CYS A 116 -1.95 3.82 -0.70
CA CYS A 116 -1.45 4.04 0.66
C CYS A 116 -2.13 5.24 1.34
N ARG A 117 -2.38 6.33 0.60
CA ARG A 117 -3.09 7.50 1.14
C ARG A 117 -4.55 7.20 1.45
N SER A 118 -5.23 6.52 0.55
CA SER A 118 -6.64 6.15 0.70
C SER A 118 -6.82 5.21 1.88
N LEU A 119 -5.93 4.22 2.03
CA LEU A 119 -5.90 3.31 3.15
C LEU A 119 -5.58 4.03 4.48
N ASP A 120 -4.53 4.87 4.57
CA ASP A 120 -4.23 5.64 5.80
C ASP A 120 -5.44 6.49 6.23
N ARG A 121 -6.11 7.14 5.27
CA ARG A 121 -7.29 7.94 5.54
C ARG A 121 -8.43 7.08 6.11
N MET A 122 -8.71 5.93 5.49
CA MET A 122 -9.74 5.00 5.96
C MET A 122 -9.42 4.48 7.36
N LEU A 123 -8.19 4.01 7.57
CA LEU A 123 -7.75 3.44 8.84
C LEU A 123 -7.79 4.46 9.99
N ARG A 124 -7.71 5.75 9.69
CA ARG A 124 -7.74 6.83 10.70
C ARG A 124 -9.14 7.33 11.04
N ARG A 125 -10.20 6.84 10.38
CA ARG A 125 -11.59 7.17 10.73
C ARG A 125 -11.87 6.71 12.17
N ARG A 126 -12.51 7.56 12.96
CA ARG A 126 -12.72 7.31 14.39
C ARG A 126 -13.70 6.17 14.61
N GLU A 127 -14.62 6.04 13.68
CA GLU A 127 -15.74 5.11 13.61
C GLU A 127 -15.26 3.70 13.26
N LEU A 128 -14.09 3.55 12.62
CA LEU A 128 -13.56 2.23 12.25
C LEU A 128 -13.14 1.46 13.51
N PRO A 129 -13.79 0.31 13.82
CA PRO A 129 -13.45 -0.51 14.97
C PRO A 129 -11.98 -0.94 14.95
N LEU A 130 -11.34 -0.96 16.13
CA LEU A 130 -9.91 -1.29 16.27
C LEU A 130 -9.55 -2.63 15.62
N LEU A 131 -10.42 -3.63 15.76
CA LEU A 131 -10.21 -4.95 15.20
C LEU A 131 -10.16 -4.90 13.67
N LEU A 132 -11.15 -4.27 13.01
CA LEU A 132 -11.17 -4.11 11.56
C LEU A 132 -9.98 -3.28 11.07
N ARG A 133 -9.62 -2.23 11.80
CA ARG A 133 -8.43 -1.44 11.51
C ARG A 133 -7.15 -2.28 11.52
N ALA A 134 -7.02 -3.21 12.48
CA ALA A 134 -5.90 -4.14 12.52
C ALA A 134 -5.93 -5.08 11.31
N TYR A 135 -7.07 -5.71 11.02
CA TYR A 135 -7.21 -6.60 9.86
C TYR A 135 -6.86 -5.93 8.53
N TYR A 136 -7.45 -4.77 8.25
CA TYR A 136 -7.24 -4.08 6.98
C TYR A 136 -5.81 -3.63 6.78
N TRP A 137 -5.12 -3.24 7.86
CA TRP A 137 -3.69 -2.94 7.79
C TRP A 137 -2.87 -4.21 7.54
N HIS A 138 -3.14 -5.27 8.32
CA HIS A 138 -2.45 -6.55 8.25
C HIS A 138 -2.60 -7.24 6.89
N TYR A 139 -3.77 -7.15 6.26
CA TYR A 139 -3.99 -7.67 4.90
C TYR A 139 -2.97 -7.13 3.90
N HIS A 140 -2.49 -5.90 4.09
CA HIS A 140 -1.54 -5.25 3.20
C HIS A 140 -0.13 -5.11 3.79
N GLU A 141 0.14 -5.69 4.97
CA GLU A 141 1.41 -5.46 5.68
C GLU A 141 2.63 -5.94 4.91
N TYR A 142 2.46 -7.04 4.16
CA TYR A 142 3.49 -7.60 3.30
C TYR A 142 4.04 -6.54 2.34
N TRP A 143 3.17 -5.86 1.61
CA TRP A 143 3.55 -4.83 0.64
C TRP A 143 4.20 -3.63 1.32
N PHE A 144 3.77 -3.27 2.53
CA PHE A 144 4.43 -2.22 3.30
C PHE A 144 5.84 -2.62 3.74
N GLY A 145 6.03 -3.89 4.10
CA GLY A 145 7.34 -4.47 4.39
C GLY A 145 8.26 -4.42 3.17
N GLN A 146 7.78 -4.89 2.01
CA GLN A 146 8.56 -4.86 0.77
C GLN A 146 8.89 -3.43 0.33
N LEU A 147 7.94 -2.49 0.42
CA LEU A 147 8.19 -1.08 0.14
C LEU A 147 9.27 -0.50 1.08
N ALA A 148 9.21 -0.81 2.38
CA ALA A 148 10.19 -0.35 3.35
C ALA A 148 11.59 -0.95 3.12
N HIS A 149 11.64 -2.20 2.67
CA HIS A 149 12.88 -2.92 2.39
C HIS A 149 13.55 -2.41 1.11
N HIS A 150 12.79 -2.35 0.02
CA HIS A 150 13.33 -2.05 -1.31
C HIS A 150 13.38 -0.56 -1.64
N LEU A 151 12.53 0.33 -1.10
CA LEU A 151 12.46 1.71 -1.61
C LEU A 151 12.60 2.77 -0.51
N LYS A 152 13.35 2.49 0.54
CA LYS A 152 13.38 3.32 1.75
C LYS A 152 13.75 4.79 1.50
N ARG A 153 14.76 5.07 0.66
CA ARG A 153 15.17 6.44 0.33
C ARG A 153 14.48 6.94 -0.94
N GLU A 154 14.23 6.00 -1.84
CA GLU A 154 13.75 6.19 -3.21
C GLU A 154 12.25 6.51 -3.23
N VAL A 155 11.46 6.04 -2.25
CA VAL A 155 10.06 6.45 -2.05
C VAL A 155 9.94 7.96 -2.00
N ARG A 156 10.84 8.65 -1.29
CA ARG A 156 10.80 10.11 -1.19
C ARG A 156 11.08 10.75 -2.54
N ILE A 157 12.09 10.24 -3.25
CA ILE A 157 12.50 10.75 -4.56
C ILE A 157 11.36 10.54 -5.57
N GLY A 158 10.80 9.33 -5.62
CA GLY A 158 9.67 9.00 -6.48
C GLY A 158 8.42 9.84 -6.18
N ILE A 159 8.11 10.10 -4.90
CA ILE A 159 7.00 11.00 -4.52
C ILE A 159 7.30 12.43 -4.97
N ASP A 160 8.53 12.90 -4.79
CA ASP A 160 8.94 14.24 -5.23
C ASP A 160 8.82 14.37 -6.76
N ALA A 161 9.22 13.34 -7.52
CA ALA A 161 9.08 13.25 -8.97
C ALA A 161 7.61 13.22 -9.43
N PHE A 162 6.78 12.36 -8.82
CA PHE A 162 5.33 12.29 -9.08
C PHE A 162 4.63 13.62 -8.79
N ALA A 163 5.00 14.27 -7.69
CA ALA A 163 4.42 15.54 -7.32
C ALA A 163 4.87 16.65 -8.29
N ALA A 164 6.12 16.63 -8.77
CA ALA A 164 6.62 17.59 -9.75
C ALA A 164 5.91 17.43 -11.10
N TRP A 165 5.68 16.19 -11.52
CA TRP A 165 4.86 15.87 -12.70
C TRP A 165 3.43 16.41 -12.57
N LYS A 166 2.74 16.14 -11.46
CA LYS A 166 1.40 16.72 -11.19
C LYS A 166 1.41 18.25 -11.09
N GLY A 167 2.52 18.85 -10.66
CA GLY A 167 2.70 20.30 -10.57
C GLY A 167 2.79 21.03 -11.92
N GLN A 168 2.89 20.30 -13.03
CA GLN A 168 2.67 20.87 -14.37
C GLN A 168 1.19 21.19 -14.62
N GLU A 169 0.27 20.53 -13.91
CA GLU A 169 -1.11 21.00 -13.79
C GLU A 169 -1.16 22.18 -12.82
N ALA A 170 -2.09 23.13 -13.00
CA ALA A 170 -2.15 24.44 -12.32
C ALA A 170 -2.36 24.38 -10.77
N TRP A 171 -1.49 23.72 -10.03
CA TRP A 171 -1.48 23.62 -8.58
C TRP A 171 -0.66 24.76 -7.99
N THR A 172 -1.18 25.37 -6.92
CA THR A 172 -0.37 26.30 -6.13
C THR A 172 0.73 25.54 -5.39
N ARG A 173 1.93 26.13 -5.26
CA ARG A 173 3.04 25.57 -4.47
C ARG A 173 2.60 25.10 -3.07
N ARG A 174 1.67 25.83 -2.44
CA ARG A 174 1.11 25.48 -1.13
C ARG A 174 0.31 24.16 -1.15
N ARG A 175 -0.50 23.95 -2.19
CA ARG A 175 -1.27 22.70 -2.37
C ARG A 175 -0.34 21.52 -2.62
N TYR A 176 0.70 21.71 -3.44
CA TYR A 176 1.76 20.74 -3.68
C TYR A 176 2.45 20.31 -2.37
N GLU A 177 2.93 21.27 -1.57
CA GLU A 177 3.64 20.95 -0.33
C GLU A 177 2.73 20.25 0.70
N ALA A 178 1.44 20.60 0.72
CA ALA A 178 0.46 19.94 1.59
C ALA A 178 0.20 18.49 1.17
N ASP A 179 -0.01 18.23 -0.12
CA ASP A 179 -0.23 16.91 -0.68
C ASP A 179 0.97 15.99 -0.44
N ARG A 180 2.16 16.46 -0.82
CA ARG A 180 3.43 15.77 -0.58
C ARG A 180 3.61 15.40 0.90
N ARG A 181 3.37 16.33 1.83
CA ARG A 181 3.46 16.05 3.28
C ARG A 181 2.47 14.99 3.73
N GLN A 182 1.24 15.03 3.24
CA GLN A 182 0.22 14.04 3.57
C GLN A 182 0.62 12.65 3.06
N THR A 183 1.11 12.57 1.83
CA THR A 183 1.57 11.33 1.18
C THR A 183 2.73 10.70 1.94
N MET A 184 3.77 11.50 2.25
CA MET A 184 4.92 11.05 3.04
C MET A 184 4.49 10.57 4.44
N ALA A 185 3.55 11.27 5.09
CA ALA A 185 3.06 10.90 6.41
C ALA A 185 2.24 9.60 6.40
N ALA A 186 1.44 9.37 5.35
CA ALA A 186 0.68 8.14 5.17
C ALA A 186 1.62 6.94 4.97
N ILE A 187 2.55 7.05 4.02
CA ILE A 187 3.50 5.97 3.73
C ILE A 187 4.37 5.68 4.95
N ALA A 188 4.97 6.70 5.57
CA ALA A 188 5.78 6.50 6.77
C ALA A 188 5.00 5.82 7.91
N ARG A 189 3.70 6.11 8.06
CA ARG A 189 2.88 5.43 9.08
C ARG A 189 2.71 3.96 8.74
N LEU A 190 2.28 3.67 7.51
CA LEU A 190 1.99 2.31 7.04
C LEU A 190 3.24 1.42 6.99
N THR A 191 4.39 1.96 6.60
CA THR A 191 5.64 1.18 6.40
C THR A 191 6.56 1.13 7.62
N SER A 192 6.34 1.96 8.64
CA SER A 192 7.22 1.98 9.82
C SER A 192 7.19 0.73 10.70
N GLY A 193 6.21 -0.16 10.52
CA GLY A 193 5.89 -1.26 11.45
C GLY A 193 5.32 -0.81 12.80
N ARG A 194 5.57 0.44 13.22
CA ARG A 194 5.06 1.01 14.48
C ARG A 194 3.54 1.08 14.51
N TYR A 195 2.92 1.36 13.37
CA TYR A 195 1.48 1.45 13.26
C TYR A 195 0.81 0.09 13.50
N GLY A 196 1.24 -0.95 12.78
CA GLY A 196 0.79 -2.32 12.99
C GLY A 196 1.02 -2.82 14.42
N ALA A 197 2.22 -2.56 14.97
CA ALA A 197 2.54 -2.91 16.36
C ALA A 197 1.61 -2.21 17.38
N ALA A 198 1.27 -0.94 17.15
CA ALA A 198 0.36 -0.19 18.03
C ALA A 198 -1.09 -0.68 17.93
N LEU A 199 -1.55 -1.10 16.75
CA LEU A 199 -2.86 -1.73 16.59
C LEU A 199 -2.89 -3.07 17.33
N THR A 200 -1.91 -3.92 17.06
CA THR A 200 -1.80 -5.28 17.58
C THR A 200 -1.65 -5.33 19.11
N ARG A 201 -0.92 -4.38 19.71
CA ARG A 201 -0.77 -4.26 21.18
C ARG A 201 -2.08 -3.98 21.90
N ARG A 202 -3.04 -3.32 21.24
CA ARG A 202 -4.33 -2.95 21.82
C ARG A 202 -5.38 -4.05 21.67
N LEU A 203 -5.07 -5.14 20.96
CA LEU A 203 -5.95 -6.29 20.81
C LEU A 203 -5.84 -7.23 22.02
N PRO A 204 -6.91 -7.99 22.32
CA PRO A 204 -6.86 -9.09 23.29
C PRO A 204 -5.74 -10.10 22.96
N ASP A 205 -5.11 -10.67 23.98
CA ASP A 205 -3.91 -11.53 23.85
C ASP A 205 -4.09 -12.74 22.92
N ASP A 206 -5.26 -13.35 22.93
CA ASP A 206 -5.59 -14.49 22.07
C ASP A 206 -5.66 -14.10 20.59
N VAL A 207 -6.08 -12.88 20.30
CA VAL A 207 -6.20 -12.32 18.95
C VAL A 207 -4.84 -11.81 18.49
N ARG A 208 -4.13 -11.14 19.40
CA ARG A 208 -2.76 -10.67 19.17
C ARG A 208 -1.86 -11.82 18.70
N ARG A 209 -1.98 -13.00 19.31
CA ARG A 209 -1.23 -14.20 18.90
C ARG A 209 -1.50 -14.63 17.46
N ALA A 210 -2.73 -14.46 16.96
CA ALA A 210 -3.08 -14.79 15.59
C ALA A 210 -2.50 -13.81 14.54
N PHE A 211 -2.02 -12.63 14.97
CA PHE A 211 -1.31 -11.65 14.14
C PHE A 211 0.22 -11.72 14.27
N MET A 212 0.75 -12.66 15.06
CA MET A 212 2.20 -12.82 15.32
C MET A 212 2.76 -14.16 14.82
N GLN A 213 1.91 -14.99 14.23
CA GLN A 213 2.28 -16.26 13.60
C GLN A 213 2.58 -15.99 12.14
#